data_AF-A0A3B1JIR7-F1
#
_entry.id   AF-A0A3B1JIR7-F1
#
_cell.length_a   1.000
_cell.length_b   1.000
_cell.length_c   1.000
_cell.angle_alpha   90.00
_cell.angle_beta   90.00
_cell.angle_gamma   90.00
#
_symmetry.space_group_name_H-M   'P 1'
#
loop_
_entity.id
_entity.type
_entity.pdbx_description
1 polymer ?
#
loop_
_entity_poly.entity_id
_entity_poly.type
_entity_poly.pdbx_seq_one_letter_code
_entity_poly.pdbx_strand_id
1 'polypeptide(L)'
;MSSFGYRRELSKYEDLDEDELLASLTAEELQELEKELVDIDPDDNVPIGLRQKDQTAKTPTGTFSREALLKYWENETRKLLEDERMGSSKRKKQSIILKELKNALRPIADRESSRPSTPQRSAHDELMNSIRSSSIKTLKRVNITL
;
A
#
# COMPACT_ATOMS: atom_id res chain seq x y z
N MET A 1 -25.66 25.32 20.81
CA MET A 1 -24.51 25.09 19.91
C MET A 1 -24.12 26.43 19.34
N SER A 2 -22.88 26.87 19.55
CA SER A 2 -22.40 28.15 19.00
C SER A 2 -22.49 28.08 17.48
N SER A 3 -23.40 28.84 16.87
CA SER A 3 -23.41 29.09 15.42
C SER A 3 -22.20 29.99 15.15
N PHE A 4 -21.03 29.35 15.04
CA PHE A 4 -19.77 29.99 14.70
C PHE A 4 -19.97 30.85 13.44
N GLY A 5 -19.23 31.96 13.33
CA GLY A 5 -19.45 33.10 12.43
C GLY A 5 -19.66 32.84 10.92
N TYR A 6 -19.66 31.60 10.46
CA TYR A 6 -20.01 31.16 9.10
C TYR A 6 -21.29 31.80 8.56
N ARG A 7 -22.37 31.87 9.37
CA ARG A 7 -23.63 32.50 8.92
C ARG A 7 -23.47 33.98 8.53
N ARG A 8 -22.52 34.70 9.13
CA ARG A 8 -22.30 36.13 8.91
C ARG A 8 -21.45 36.41 7.68
N GLU A 9 -20.65 35.45 7.23
CA GLU A 9 -19.80 35.58 6.05
C GLU A 9 -20.51 35.17 4.76
N LEU A 10 -21.56 34.35 4.87
CA LEU A 10 -22.38 33.90 3.74
C LEU A 10 -23.14 35.06 3.04
N SER A 11 -23.46 36.14 3.76
CA SER A 11 -24.14 37.30 3.16
C SER A 11 -23.36 37.96 2.03
N LYS A 12 -22.04 37.70 1.92
CA LYS A 12 -21.20 38.20 0.82
C LYS A 12 -21.48 37.52 -0.51
N TYR A 13 -22.11 36.35 -0.46
CA TYR A 13 -22.38 35.51 -1.63
C TYR A 13 -23.87 35.49 -2.00
N GLU A 14 -24.73 36.12 -1.19
CA GLU A 14 -26.19 36.10 -1.35
C GLU A 14 -26.70 36.91 -2.55
N ASP A 15 -25.89 37.89 -3.02
CA ASP A 15 -26.18 38.72 -4.20
C ASP A 15 -25.51 38.19 -5.49
N LEU A 16 -24.77 37.07 -5.43
CA LEU A 16 -24.15 36.49 -6.63
C LEU A 16 -25.19 35.72 -7.44
N ASP A 17 -25.16 35.92 -8.76
CA ASP A 17 -26.00 35.17 -9.68
C ASP A 17 -25.39 33.76 -9.90
N GLU A 18 -26.06 32.76 -9.32
CA GLU A 18 -25.63 31.36 -9.42
C GLU A 18 -25.73 30.84 -10.86
N ASP A 19 -26.74 31.26 -11.62
CA ASP A 19 -26.96 30.79 -12.99
C ASP A 19 -25.85 31.33 -13.92
N GLU A 20 -25.45 32.59 -13.75
CA GLU A 20 -24.33 33.17 -14.50
C GLU A 20 -23.00 32.46 -14.16
N LEU A 21 -22.75 32.21 -12.87
CA LEU A 21 -21.55 31.49 -12.43
C LEU A 21 -21.49 30.10 -13.07
N LEU A 22 -22.58 29.34 -13.00
CA LEU A 22 -22.69 27.99 -13.59
C LEU A 22 -22.52 28.01 -15.12
N ALA A 23 -23.08 29.01 -15.80
CA ALA A 23 -22.94 29.16 -17.25
C ALA A 23 -21.50 29.49 -17.70
N SER A 24 -20.67 30.05 -16.80
CA SER A 24 -19.27 30.35 -17.09
C SER A 24 -18.36 29.11 -17.08
N LEU A 25 -18.79 28.02 -16.44
CA LEU A 25 -18.03 26.77 -16.39
C LEU A 25 -18.15 25.99 -17.70
N THR A 26 -17.10 25.26 -18.03
CA THR A 26 -17.13 24.30 -19.13
C THR A 26 -17.90 23.03 -18.73
N ALA A 27 -18.30 22.23 -19.72
CA ALA A 27 -19.01 20.97 -19.47
C ALA A 27 -18.18 19.98 -18.61
N GLU A 28 -16.85 19.98 -18.77
CA GLU A 28 -15.95 19.13 -17.97
C GLU A 28 -15.88 19.60 -16.51
N GLU A 29 -15.83 20.92 -16.29
CA GLU A 29 -15.80 21.49 -14.94
C GLU A 29 -17.15 21.32 -14.22
N LEU A 30 -18.28 21.46 -14.93
CA LEU A 30 -19.60 21.14 -14.38
C LEU A 30 -19.70 19.67 -13.94
N GLN A 31 -19.12 18.75 -14.73
CA GLN A 31 -19.11 17.33 -14.40
C GLN A 31 -18.25 17.03 -13.17
N GLU A 32 -17.10 17.71 -13.02
CA GLU A 32 -16.27 17.57 -11.82
C GLU A 32 -16.96 18.19 -10.58
N LEU A 33 -17.65 19.32 -10.74
CA LEU A 33 -18.44 19.95 -9.67
C LEU A 33 -19.56 19.03 -9.18
N GLU A 34 -20.32 18.41 -10.09
CA GLU A 34 -21.35 17.42 -9.74
C GLU A 34 -20.74 16.25 -8.95
N LYS A 35 -19.56 15.77 -9.36
CA LYS A 35 -18.84 14.68 -8.69
C LYS A 35 -18.35 15.06 -7.29
N GLU A 36 -17.94 16.30 -7.07
CA GLU A 36 -17.49 16.83 -5.78
C GLU A 36 -18.67 17.01 -4.81
N LEU A 37 -19.82 17.49 -5.29
CA LEU A 37 -21.04 17.65 -4.48
C LEU A 37 -21.50 16.32 -3.85
N VAL A 38 -21.36 15.20 -4.56
CA VAL A 38 -21.68 13.86 -4.03
C VAL A 38 -20.83 13.49 -2.81
N ASP A 39 -19.60 14.00 -2.70
CA ASP A 39 -18.72 13.71 -1.56
C ASP A 39 -18.97 14.66 -0.38
N ILE A 40 -19.29 15.92 -0.66
CA ILE A 40 -19.50 16.97 0.36
C ILE A 40 -20.86 16.82 1.05
N ASP A 41 -21.92 16.54 0.29
CA ASP A 41 -23.29 16.39 0.82
C ASP A 41 -23.91 15.07 0.35
N PRO A 42 -23.51 13.94 0.96
CA PRO A 42 -24.03 12.64 0.56
C PRO A 42 -25.46 12.46 1.08
N ASP A 43 -26.39 11.96 0.25
CA ASP A 43 -27.82 11.82 0.59
C ASP A 43 -28.07 11.13 1.94
N ASP A 44 -28.71 11.86 2.86
CA ASP A 44 -28.95 11.42 4.22
C ASP A 44 -29.87 10.20 4.37
N ASN A 45 -30.67 9.92 3.35
CA ASN A 45 -31.56 8.75 3.31
C ASN A 45 -30.83 7.47 2.91
N VAL A 46 -29.61 7.57 2.35
CA VAL A 46 -28.82 6.43 1.91
C VAL A 46 -28.03 5.87 3.11
N PRO A 47 -28.08 4.56 3.39
CA PRO A 47 -27.23 3.94 4.40
C PRO A 47 -25.75 4.22 4.15
N ILE A 48 -24.98 4.47 5.21
CA ILE A 48 -23.58 4.90 5.08
C ILE A 48 -22.70 3.98 4.21
N GLY A 49 -22.95 2.67 4.23
CA GLY A 49 -22.22 1.72 3.37
C GLY A 49 -22.54 1.82 1.88
N LEU A 50 -23.70 2.37 1.53
CA LEU A 50 -24.12 2.61 0.14
C LEU A 50 -23.73 4.01 -0.37
N ARG A 51 -23.27 4.90 0.51
CA ARG A 51 -22.67 6.19 0.12
C ARG A 51 -21.24 6.02 -0.40
N GLN A 52 -20.60 4.90 -0.11
CA GLN A 52 -19.22 4.64 -0.51
C GLN A 52 -19.13 4.46 -2.03
N LYS A 53 -18.38 5.34 -2.70
CA LYS A 53 -18.09 5.22 -4.13
C LYS A 53 -17.31 3.92 -4.44
N ASP A 54 -17.56 3.37 -5.62
CA ASP A 54 -16.83 2.21 -6.12
C ASP A 54 -15.33 2.53 -6.27
N GLN A 55 -14.48 1.74 -5.61
CA GLN A 55 -13.02 1.93 -5.63
C GLN A 55 -12.37 1.43 -6.93
N THR A 56 -13.15 0.88 -7.85
CA THR A 56 -12.64 0.30 -9.08
C THR A 56 -13.57 0.59 -10.24
N ALA A 57 -13.00 1.10 -11.33
CA ALA A 57 -13.70 1.24 -12.61
C ALA A 57 -13.74 -0.08 -13.39
N LYS A 58 -13.14 -1.16 -12.86
CA LYS A 58 -13.20 -2.48 -13.52
C LYS A 58 -14.60 -3.04 -13.35
N THR A 59 -15.18 -3.47 -14.46
CA THR A 59 -16.39 -4.30 -14.40
C THR A 59 -16.10 -5.53 -13.53
N PRO A 60 -17.08 -6.00 -12.75
CA PRO A 60 -16.91 -7.20 -11.94
C PRO A 60 -16.39 -8.30 -12.86
N THR A 61 -15.18 -8.79 -12.57
CA THR A 61 -14.64 -9.97 -13.25
C THR A 61 -15.65 -11.06 -12.95
N GLY A 62 -16.41 -11.48 -13.97
CA GLY A 62 -17.67 -12.19 -13.81
C GLY A 62 -17.61 -13.45 -12.94
N THR A 63 -18.72 -14.18 -12.86
CA THR A 63 -18.80 -15.36 -11.99
C THR A 63 -17.68 -16.37 -12.27
N PHE A 64 -17.18 -17.00 -11.20
CA PHE A 64 -16.15 -18.02 -11.29
C PHE A 64 -16.61 -19.18 -12.20
N SER A 65 -15.90 -19.41 -13.30
CA SER A 65 -16.15 -20.55 -14.20
C SER A 65 -15.13 -21.66 -13.96
N ARG A 66 -15.60 -22.77 -13.39
CA ARG A 66 -14.79 -23.98 -13.18
C ARG A 66 -14.25 -24.55 -14.50
N GLU A 67 -15.05 -24.51 -15.56
CA GLU A 67 -14.66 -24.99 -16.89
C GLU A 67 -13.53 -24.15 -17.49
N ALA A 68 -13.63 -22.82 -17.38
CA ALA A 68 -12.56 -21.91 -17.82
C ALA A 68 -11.25 -22.17 -17.06
N LEU A 69 -11.33 -22.41 -15.74
CA LEU A 69 -10.17 -22.75 -14.94
C LEU A 69 -9.52 -24.07 -15.38
N LEU A 70 -10.31 -25.13 -15.57
CA LEU A 70 -9.79 -26.43 -16.01
C LEU A 70 -9.15 -26.34 -17.39
N LYS A 71 -9.80 -25.65 -18.35
CA LYS A 71 -9.24 -25.41 -19.68
C LYS A 71 -7.92 -24.64 -19.63
N TYR A 72 -7.82 -23.64 -18.75
CA TYR A 72 -6.58 -22.91 -18.52
C TYR A 72 -5.48 -23.84 -17.99
N TRP A 73 -5.79 -24.72 -17.02
CA TRP A 73 -4.84 -25.67 -16.45
C TRP A 73 -4.38 -26.73 -17.48
N GLU A 74 -5.30 -27.24 -18.30
CA GLU A 74 -4.96 -28.15 -19.40
C GLU A 74 -4.01 -27.48 -20.40
N ASN A 75 -4.27 -26.21 -20.74
CA ASN A 75 -3.43 -25.44 -21.65
C ASN A 75 -2.05 -25.16 -21.06
N GLU A 76 -1.96 -24.72 -19.81
CA GLU A 76 -0.67 -24.48 -19.15
C GLU A 76 0.13 -25.78 -18.98
N THR A 77 -0.51 -26.89 -18.62
CA THR A 77 0.15 -28.19 -18.50
C THR A 77 0.70 -28.65 -19.86
N ARG A 78 -0.08 -28.48 -20.94
CA ARG A 78 0.36 -28.79 -22.30
C ARG A 78 1.55 -27.94 -22.73
N LYS A 79 1.50 -26.63 -22.45
CA LYS A 79 2.57 -25.68 -22.75
C LYS A 79 3.85 -26.00 -21.98
N LEU A 80 3.76 -26.38 -20.70
CA LEU A 80 4.91 -26.84 -19.92
C LEU A 80 5.55 -28.09 -20.53
N LEU A 81 4.75 -29.06 -20.97
CA LEU A 81 5.23 -30.28 -21.62
C LEU A 81 5.90 -29.98 -22.98
N GLU A 82 5.32 -29.08 -23.78
CA GLU A 82 5.91 -28.61 -25.04
C GLU A 82 7.23 -27.86 -24.80
N ASP A 83 7.27 -26.99 -23.79
CA ASP A 83 8.48 -26.26 -23.38
C ASP A 83 9.61 -27.21 -22.95
N GLU A 84 9.29 -28.28 -22.21
CA GLU A 84 10.24 -29.31 -21.82
C GLU A 84 10.80 -30.07 -23.03
N ARG A 85 9.94 -30.36 -24.01
CA ARG A 85 10.26 -31.04 -25.26
C ARG A 85 11.13 -30.20 -26.20
N MET A 86 10.98 -28.88 -26.18
CA MET A 86 11.79 -27.92 -26.96
C MET A 86 13.11 -27.50 -26.28
N GLY A 87 13.30 -27.84 -25.01
CA GLY A 87 14.50 -28.52 -24.51
C GLY A 87 15.90 -27.87 -24.52
N SER A 88 16.14 -26.65 -24.99
CA SER A 88 17.55 -26.16 -25.12
C SER A 88 17.88 -24.78 -24.53
N SER A 89 16.95 -23.82 -24.52
CA SER A 89 17.27 -22.44 -24.09
C SER A 89 16.84 -22.10 -22.65
N LYS A 90 15.73 -22.66 -22.15
CA LYS A 90 15.22 -22.38 -20.80
C LYS A 90 16.06 -23.04 -19.70
N ARG A 91 16.51 -24.29 -19.90
CA ARG A 91 17.39 -25.01 -18.95
C ARG A 91 18.73 -24.30 -18.74
N LYS A 92 19.29 -23.69 -19.79
CA LYS A 92 20.53 -22.87 -19.70
C LYS A 92 20.31 -21.63 -18.82
N LYS A 93 19.23 -20.87 -19.05
CA LYS A 93 18.88 -19.71 -18.23
C LYS A 93 18.65 -20.08 -16.77
N GLN A 94 17.89 -21.14 -16.51
CA GLN A 94 17.69 -21.67 -15.15
C GLN A 94 19.01 -22.06 -14.50
N SER A 95 19.92 -22.72 -15.24
CA SER A 95 21.24 -23.09 -14.71
C SER A 95 22.12 -21.87 -14.37
N ILE A 96 22.00 -20.77 -15.12
CA ILE A 96 22.75 -19.53 -14.88
C ILE A 96 22.20 -18.83 -13.63
N ILE A 97 20.87 -18.70 -13.52
CA ILE A 97 20.21 -18.09 -12.35
C ILE A 97 20.54 -18.87 -11.07
N LEU A 98 20.51 -20.21 -11.11
CA LEU A 98 20.86 -21.04 -9.95
C LEU A 98 22.32 -20.88 -9.53
N LYS A 99 23.25 -20.70 -10.49
CA LYS A 99 24.67 -20.40 -10.19
C LYS A 99 24.82 -19.02 -9.54
N GLU A 100 24.10 -18.03 -10.03
CA GLU A 100 24.14 -16.66 -9.51
C GLU A 100 23.57 -16.57 -8.09
N LEU A 101 22.41 -17.21 -7.85
CA LEU A 101 21.80 -17.31 -6.52
C LEU A 101 22.70 -18.05 -5.53
N LYS A 102 23.34 -19.14 -5.95
CA LYS A 102 24.30 -19.88 -5.13
C LYS A 102 25.49 -19.00 -4.72
N ASN A 103 25.98 -18.15 -5.61
CA ASN A 103 27.05 -17.21 -5.32
C ASN A 103 26.59 -16.08 -4.39
N ALA A 104 25.37 -15.56 -4.60
CA ALA A 104 24.78 -14.52 -3.75
C ALA A 104 24.49 -14.99 -2.33
N LEU A 105 24.14 -16.26 -2.14
CA LEU A 105 23.87 -16.88 -0.84
C LEU A 105 25.13 -17.41 -0.12
N ARG A 106 26.32 -17.22 -0.69
CA ARG A 106 27.57 -17.64 -0.05
C ARG A 106 27.77 -16.86 1.27
N PRO A 107 28.07 -17.54 2.39
CA PRO A 107 28.25 -16.91 3.70
C PRO A 107 29.25 -15.75 3.63
N ILE A 108 28.95 -14.68 4.36
CA ILE A 108 29.77 -13.45 4.35
C ILE A 108 31.21 -13.73 4.80
N ALA A 109 31.43 -14.75 5.65
CA ALA A 109 32.75 -15.19 6.11
C ALA A 109 33.64 -15.75 4.99
N ASP A 110 33.04 -16.31 3.92
CA ASP A 110 33.77 -16.89 2.77
C ASP A 110 33.98 -15.88 1.64
N ARG A 111 33.52 -14.63 1.81
CA ARG A 111 33.73 -13.55 0.84
C ARG A 111 35.06 -12.88 1.17
N GLU A 112 36.02 -13.01 0.24
CA GLU A 112 37.36 -12.43 0.34
C GLU A 112 37.27 -10.96 0.78
N SER A 113 37.81 -10.72 1.97
CA SER A 113 37.45 -9.63 2.87
C SER A 113 37.94 -8.27 2.39
N SER A 114 37.00 -7.39 2.06
CA SER A 114 37.25 -5.95 1.95
C SER A 114 36.10 -5.19 2.61
N ARG A 115 35.91 -5.37 3.92
CA ARG A 115 35.02 -4.52 4.71
C ARG A 115 35.89 -3.63 5.61
N PRO A 116 35.83 -2.29 5.48
CA PRO A 116 36.55 -1.41 6.39
C PRO A 116 35.93 -1.51 7.80
N SER A 117 36.77 -1.43 8.81
CA SER A 117 36.34 -1.41 10.22
C SER A 117 35.40 -0.21 10.45
N THR A 118 34.18 -0.46 10.96
CA THR A 118 33.26 0.62 11.35
C THR A 118 33.87 1.41 12.52
N PRO A 119 33.82 2.76 12.52
CA PRO A 119 34.29 3.56 13.64
C PRO A 119 33.60 3.11 14.93
N GLN A 120 34.37 2.76 15.96
CA GLN A 120 33.87 2.36 17.28
C GLN A 120 32.97 3.47 17.82
N ARG A 121 31.65 3.26 17.87
CA ARG A 121 30.71 4.17 18.53
C ARG A 121 30.82 3.92 20.03
N SER A 122 31.86 4.45 20.66
CA SER A 122 32.16 4.26 22.09
C SER A 122 30.93 4.45 22.98
N ALA A 123 30.15 5.50 22.77
CA ALA A 123 28.95 5.79 23.56
C ALA A 123 27.82 4.76 23.37
N HIS A 124 27.68 4.18 22.16
CA HIS A 124 26.66 3.18 21.91
C HIS A 124 27.02 1.84 22.55
N ASP A 125 28.29 1.45 22.43
CA ASP A 125 28.79 0.19 23.00
C ASP A 125 28.78 0.24 24.54
N GLU A 126 29.09 1.39 25.12
CA GLU A 126 29.03 1.63 26.57
C GLU A 126 27.59 1.58 27.11
N LEU A 127 26.63 2.17 26.40
CA LEU A 127 25.20 2.05 26.72
C LEU A 127 24.75 0.58 26.66
N MET A 128 25.13 -0.14 25.61
CA MET A 128 24.75 -1.54 25.43
C MET A 128 25.38 -2.45 26.50
N ASN A 129 26.62 -2.17 26.90
CA ASN A 129 27.24 -2.85 28.04
C ASN A 129 26.50 -2.57 29.35
N SER A 130 26.10 -1.32 29.58
CA SER A 130 25.37 -0.91 30.79
C SER A 130 23.96 -1.52 30.86
N ILE A 131 23.26 -1.64 29.73
CA ILE A 131 21.96 -2.33 29.66
C ILE A 131 22.15 -3.81 29.97
N ARG A 132 23.15 -4.47 29.36
CA ARG A 132 23.44 -5.89 29.61
C ARG A 132 23.80 -6.20 31.06
N SER A 133 24.46 -5.27 31.75
CA SER A 133 24.84 -5.43 33.16
C SER A 133 23.77 -4.95 34.15
N SER A 134 22.68 -4.32 33.67
CA SER A 134 21.60 -3.83 34.52
C SER A 134 20.70 -4.96 35.06
N SER A 135 20.01 -4.72 36.18
CA SER A 135 19.12 -5.69 36.81
C SER A 135 17.96 -4.98 37.49
N ILE A 136 16.77 -5.59 37.46
CA ILE A 136 15.58 -5.05 38.18
C ILE A 136 15.81 -4.92 39.69
N LYS A 137 16.82 -5.63 40.23
CA LYS A 137 17.24 -5.55 41.63
C LYS A 137 17.83 -4.19 42.02
N THR A 138 18.36 -3.42 41.06
CA THR A 138 18.91 -2.08 41.33
C THR A 138 17.84 -0.99 41.31
N LEU A 139 16.59 -1.32 40.92
CA LEU A 139 15.48 -0.37 40.89
C LEU A 139 14.83 -0.24 42.28
N LYS A 140 14.32 0.96 42.58
CA LYS A 140 13.55 1.21 43.80
C LYS A 140 12.23 0.44 43.75
N ARG A 141 11.94 -0.33 44.80
CA ARG A 141 10.70 -1.09 44.92
C ARG A 141 9.52 -0.15 45.15
N VAL A 142 8.47 -0.30 44.35
CA VAL A 142 7.20 0.41 44.50
C VAL A 142 6.10 -0.65 44.61
N ASN A 143 5.26 -0.56 45.64
CA ASN A 143 4.13 -1.47 45.80
C ASN A 143 2.93 -0.91 45.03
N ILE A 144 2.33 -1.74 44.17
CA ILE A 144 1.12 -1.39 43.44
C ILE A 144 -0.03 -2.10 44.13
N THR A 145 -0.88 -1.35 44.81
CA THR A 145 -2.18 -1.82 45.31
C THR A 145 -3.15 -1.87 44.12
N LEU A 146 -3.65 -3.07 43.81
CA LEU A 146 -4.76 -3.29 42.88
C LEU A 146 -6.09 -3.19 43.63
#